data_AF-M3FX61-F1
#
_entry.id   AF-M3FX61-F1
#
_cell.length_a   1.000
_cell.length_b   1.000
_cell.length_c   1.000
_cell.angle_alpha   90.00
_cell.angle_beta   90.00
_cell.angle_gamma   90.00
#
_symmetry.space_group_name_H-M   'P 1'
#
loop_
_entity.id
_entity.type
_entity.pdbx_description
1 polymer ?
#
loop_
_entity_poly.entity_id
_entity_poly.type
_entity_poly.pdbx_seq_one_letter_code
_entity_poly.pdbx_strand_id
1 'polypeptide(L)' 'MALEKFLKLDIPILGGDVYEYKNGIIESNYNNWYCDPDEGETNSEYVRRSIEKAIKYIQEYKVNENYKIYFVLMPESRKN' A
#
# COMPACT_ATOMS: atom_id res chain seq x y z
N MET A 1 -5.93 -6.50 -10.01
CA MET A 1 -4.94 -6.24 -8.94
C MET A 1 -5.64 -6.08 -7.59
N ALA A 2 -4.98 -6.28 -6.43
CA ALA A 2 -5.62 -6.15 -5.11
C ALA A 2 -6.21 -4.74 -4.87
N LEU A 3 -5.48 -3.70 -5.25
CA LEU A 3 -5.88 -2.30 -5.12
C LEU A 3 -7.18 -1.95 -5.87
N GLU A 4 -7.41 -2.55 -7.04
CA GLU A 4 -8.68 -2.37 -7.78
C GLU A 4 -9.87 -2.99 -7.05
N LYS A 5 -9.66 -4.07 -6.29
CA LYS A 5 -10.71 -4.67 -5.47
C LYS A 5 -11.03 -3.77 -4.28
N PHE A 6 -10.01 -3.19 -3.64
CA PHE A 6 -10.21 -2.23 -2.55
C PHE A 6 -10.96 -0.99 -3.00
N LEU A 7 -10.66 -0.46 -4.20
CA LEU A 7 -11.40 0.65 -4.78
C LEU A 7 -12.89 0.30 -4.95
N LYS A 8 -13.19 -0.88 -5.52
CA LYS A 8 -14.57 -1.35 -5.73
C LYS A 8 -15.35 -1.62 -4.45
N LEU A 9 -14.64 -1.89 -3.35
CA LEU A 9 -15.24 -2.19 -2.05
C LEU A 9 -15.26 -0.96 -1.12
N ASP A 10 -14.82 0.22 -1.59
CA ASP A 10 -14.62 1.42 -0.78
C ASP A 10 -13.84 1.10 0.51
N ILE A 11 -12.67 0.46 0.34
CA ILE A 11 -11.72 0.15 1.40
C ILE A 11 -10.46 1.00 1.17
N PRO A 12 -10.15 1.98 2.04
CA PRO A 12 -8.94 2.77 1.90
C PRO A 12 -7.70 1.97 2.33
N ILE A 13 -6.52 2.44 1.89
CA ILE A 13 -5.23 1.84 2.22
C ILE A 13 -4.45 2.79 3.12
N LEU A 14 -4.38 2.46 4.40
CA LEU A 14 -3.64 3.24 5.38
C LEU A 14 -2.14 3.28 5.07
N GLY A 15 -1.61 2.21 4.48
CA GLY A 15 -0.20 2.14 4.12
C GLY A 15 0.20 0.76 3.64
N GLY A 16 1.50 0.49 3.75
CA GLY A 16 2.05 -0.82 3.46
C GLY A 16 3.53 -0.90 3.70
N ASP A 17 4.02 -2.13 3.79
CA ASP A 17 5.41 -2.47 4.02
C ASP A 17 6.01 -3.16 2.81
N VAL A 18 7.33 -3.04 2.68
CA VAL A 18 8.11 -3.72 1.65
C VAL A 18 8.97 -4.81 2.28
N TYR A 19 8.92 -5.97 1.66
CA TYR A 19 9.72 -7.12 2.03
C TYR A 19 10.55 -7.59 0.84
N GLU A 20 11.73 -8.12 1.16
CA GLU A 20 12.65 -8.70 0.19
C GLU A 20 12.75 -10.19 0.45
N TYR A 21 12.77 -10.99 -0.61
CA TYR A 21 13.11 -12.39 -0.51
C TYR A 21 14.53 -12.63 -0.98
N LYS A 22 15.36 -13.03 -0.03
CA LYS A 22 16.80 -13.24 -0.18
C LYS A 22 17.19 -14.54 0.50
N ASN A 23 17.95 -15.37 -0.20
CA ASN A 23 18.52 -16.61 0.34
C ASN A 23 17.48 -17.53 1.03
N GLY A 24 16.25 -17.60 0.52
CA GLY A 24 15.21 -18.45 1.10
C GLY A 24 14.36 -17.79 2.19
N ILE A 25 14.65 -16.56 2.59
CA ILE A 25 14.02 -15.86 3.71
C ILE A 25 13.30 -14.61 3.20
N ILE A 26 12.10 -14.35 3.72
CA ILE A 26 11.39 -13.08 3.54
C ILE A 26 11.79 -12.18 4.71
N GLU A 27 12.43 -11.05 4.41
CA GLU A 27 12.90 -10.08 5.41
C GLU A 27 12.33 -8.69 5.12
N SER A 28 12.01 -7.95 6.18
CA SER A 28 11.63 -6.54 6.03
C SER A 28 12.87 -5.77 5.60
N ASN A 29 12.73 -4.91 4.59
CA ASN A 29 13.77 -3.94 4.25
C ASN A 29 13.52 -2.57 4.90
N TYR A 30 12.55 -2.49 5.81
CA TYR A 30 12.14 -1.30 6.55
C TYR A 30 11.56 -0.16 5.69
N ASN A 31 11.40 -0.36 4.39
CA ASN A 31 10.71 0.58 3.54
C ASN A 31 9.20 0.40 3.69
N ASN A 32 8.49 1.51 3.81
CA ASN A 32 7.03 1.53 3.93
C ASN A 32 6.48 2.81 3.32
N TRP A 33 5.16 2.87 3.21
CA TRP A 33 4.43 4.10 2.96
C TRP A 33 3.19 4.17 3.84
N TYR A 34 2.66 5.38 3.96
CA TYR A 34 1.51 5.64 4.80
C TYR A 34 0.65 6.77 4.22
N CYS A 35 -0.65 6.74 4.50
CA CYS A 35 -1.66 7.67 4.02
C CYS A 35 -2.73 7.86 5.11
N ASP A 36 -2.55 8.85 5.99
CA ASP A 36 -3.64 9.28 6.87
C ASP A 36 -4.78 9.91 6.07
N PRO A 37 -6.04 9.80 6.55
CA PRO A 37 -7.12 10.66 6.07
C PRO A 37 -6.82 12.12 6.39
N ASP A 38 -7.09 13.01 5.44
CA ASP A 38 -6.90 14.44 5.64
C ASP A 38 -8.11 15.05 6.40
N GLU A 39 -7.92 16.17 7.10
CA GLU A 39 -9.02 16.81 7.83
C GLU A 39 -10.13 17.27 6.86
N GLY A 40 -11.37 16.85 7.12
CA GLY A 40 -12.51 17.15 6.26
C GLY A 40 -12.59 16.32 4.97
N GLU A 41 -11.66 15.39 4.75
CA GLU A 41 -11.71 14.48 3.60
C GLU A 41 -12.89 13.51 3.72
N THR A 42 -13.66 13.37 2.66
CA THR A 42 -14.72 12.36 2.61
C THR A 42 -14.13 10.96 2.51
N ASN A 43 -14.85 9.94 2.98
CA ASN A 43 -14.37 8.56 2.87
C ASN A 43 -14.06 8.16 1.41
N SER A 44 -14.84 8.61 0.43
CA SER A 44 -14.58 8.32 -0.99
C SER A 44 -13.33 9.02 -1.53
N GLU A 45 -13.06 10.25 -1.09
CA GLU A 45 -11.81 10.95 -1.44
C GLU A 45 -10.61 10.22 -0.84
N TYR A 46 -10.70 9.80 0.42
CA TYR A 46 -9.65 9.06 1.10
C TYR A 46 -9.39 7.70 0.44
N VAL A 47 -10.43 6.93 0.09
CA VAL A 47 -10.31 5.68 -0.66
C VAL A 47 -9.55 5.92 -1.97
N ARG A 48 -9.93 6.93 -2.75
CA ARG A 48 -9.28 7.23 -4.03
C ARG A 48 -7.81 7.63 -3.83
N ARG A 49 -7.54 8.60 -2.94
CA ARG A 49 -6.19 9.14 -2.70
C ARG A 49 -5.24 8.10 -2.13
N SER A 50 -5.70 7.30 -1.18
CA SER A 50 -4.88 6.23 -0.57
C SER A 50 -4.51 5.14 -1.58
N ILE A 51 -5.44 4.77 -2.45
CA ILE A 51 -5.19 3.79 -3.53
C ILE A 51 -4.24 4.37 -4.58
N GLU A 52 -4.43 5.62 -5.01
CA GLU A 52 -3.51 6.30 -5.93
C GLU A 52 -2.09 6.37 -5.34
N LYS A 53 -1.97 6.68 -4.04
CA LYS A 53 -0.69 6.72 -3.35
C LYS A 53 -0.02 5.35 -3.30
N ALA A 54 -0.76 4.28 -3.01
CA ALA A 54 -0.25 2.91 -3.02
C ALA A 54 0.22 2.47 -4.41
N ILE A 55 -0.58 2.75 -5.45
CA ILE A 55 -0.20 2.46 -6.86
C ILE A 55 1.10 3.19 -7.21
N LYS A 56 1.16 4.50 -6.92
CA LYS A 56 2.33 5.32 -7.21
C LYS A 56 3.58 4.78 -6.51
N TYR A 57 3.47 4.47 -5.21
CA TYR A 57 4.60 3.93 -4.46
C TYR A 57 5.10 2.62 -5.08
N ILE A 58 4.21 1.67 -5.39
CA ILE A 58 4.58 0.38 -5.99
C ILE A 58 5.24 0.57 -7.36
N GLN A 59 4.73 1.49 -8.18
CA GLN A 59 5.27 1.75 -9.53
C GLN A 59 6.61 2.47 -9.51
N GLU A 60 6.83 3.37 -8.55
CA GLU A 60 8.08 4.14 -8.41
C GLU A 60 9.14 3.40 -7.59
N TYR A 61 8.78 2.29 -6.94
CA TYR A 61 9.70 1.53 -6.10
C TYR A 61 10.85 0.95 -6.93
N LYS A 62 12.08 1.38 -6.63
CA LYS A 62 13.29 0.90 -7.30
C LYS A 62 13.60 -0.52 -6.86
N VAL A 63 13.40 -1.47 -7.75
CA VAL A 63 13.71 -2.88 -7.50
C VAL A 63 15.19 -3.13 -7.76
N ASN A 64 15.89 -3.69 -6.77
CA ASN A 64 17.17 -4.34 -7.02
C ASN A 64 16.89 -5.70 -7.67
N GLU A 65 17.33 -5.92 -8.91
CA GLU A 65 17.03 -7.13 -9.68
C GLU A 65 17.47 -8.44 -9.00
N ASN A 66 18.36 -8.37 -8.01
CA ASN A 66 18.82 -9.52 -7.24
C ASN A 66 17.81 -10.02 -6.19
N TYR A 67 16.76 -9.24 -5.88
CA TYR A 67 15.79 -9.55 -4.85
C TYR A 67 14.37 -9.58 -5.41
N LYS A 68 13.57 -10.56 -4.97
CA LYS A 68 12.12 -10.51 -5.21
C LYS A 68 11.49 -9.61 -4.17
N ILE A 69 10.74 -8.62 -4.62
CA ILE A 69 10.08 -7.64 -3.76
C ILE A 69 8.62 -8.05 -3.54
N TYR A 70 8.16 -7.98 -2.30
CA TYR A 70 6.77 -8.17 -1.89
C TYR A 70 6.24 -6.90 -1.24
N PHE A 71 5.03 -6.52 -1.61
CA PHE A 71 4.32 -5.40 -1.01
C PHE A 71 3.19 -5.95 -0.14
N VAL A 72 3.21 -5.57 1.13
CA VAL A 72 2.13 -5.82 2.07
C VAL A 72 1.22 -4.59 2.06
N LEU A 73 -0.07 -4.78 1.87
CA LEU A 73 -1.05 -3.69 1.90
C LEU A 73 -1.74 -3.70 3.26
N MET A 74 -1.80 -2.54 3.91
CA MET A 74 -2.52 -2.34 5.18
C MET A 74 -3.84 -1.61 4.90
N PRO A 75 -4.95 -2.35 4.68
CA PRO A 75 -6.27 -1.74 4.54
C PRO A 75 -6.74 -1.16 5.87
N GLU A 76 -7.41 -0.02 5.85
CA GLU A 76 -8.10 0.50 7.03
C GLU A 76 -9.55 0.02 7.05
N SER A 77 -9.99 -0.52 8.19
CA SER A 77 -11.40 -0.82 8.41
C SER A 77 -12.20 0.49 8.51
N ARG A 78 -13.36 0.54 7.86
CA ARG A 78 -14.29 1.68 7.99
C ARG A 78 -14.57 1.94 9.47
N LYS A 79 -14.29 3.15 9.94
CA LYS A 79 -14.82 3.64 11.22
C LYS A 79 -16.29 3.98 10.94
N ASN A 80 -17.18 3.12 11.44
CA ASN A 80 -18.63 3.38 11.47
C ASN A 80 -18.95 4.56 12.39
#